data_AF-A0A7V1W0W0-F1
#
_entry.id   AF-A0A7V1W0W0-F1
#
_cell.length_a   1.000
_cell.length_b   1.000
_cell.length_c   1.000
_cell.angle_alpha   90.00
_cell.angle_beta   90.00
_cell.angle_gamma   90.00
#
_symmetry.space_group_name_H-M   'P 1'
#
loop_
_entity.id
_entity.type
_entity.pdbx_description
1 polymer ?
#
loop_
_entity_poly.entity_id
_entity_poly.type
_entity_poly.pdbx_seq_one_letter_code
_entity_poly.pdbx_strand_id
1 'polypeptide(L)'
;MVRTYPRLRGSRLLAVTGIALLIAGLTADRPRARAVQPEGGPSRTAVRLFVPWLADGRLNPALTVRARLTLEGNPLTRTSCQSHSLATIGPDAWRCVTADPCFEPPLGRGDYTVVACSNGPWLNEVVVLDLRYPVPDPQACREMAGCRPPPDLSRPPWALELANGARCTPLLGASWFVAGLRANWACATADDQGHGVVIGDLDRGRDRWRAFYLPEDGYVAEQVDVLVAWY
;
A
#
# COMPACT_ATOMS: atom_id res chain seq x y z
N MET A 1 -7.42 -46.89 16.53
CA MET A 1 -6.30 -47.34 15.68
C MET A 1 -5.02 -46.76 16.25
N VAL A 2 -4.17 -47.62 16.82
CA VAL A 2 -2.92 -47.26 17.48
C VAL A 2 -1.84 -47.14 16.41
N ARG A 3 -1.24 -45.94 16.25
CA ARG A 3 -0.13 -45.70 15.31
C ARG A 3 1.19 -45.87 16.06
N THR A 4 1.82 -47.01 15.85
CA THR A 4 3.14 -47.40 16.36
C THR A 4 4.25 -46.73 15.52
N TYR A 5 5.18 -46.04 16.18
CA TYR A 5 6.40 -45.51 15.58
C TYR A 5 7.53 -46.56 15.61
N PRO A 6 8.29 -46.76 14.52
CA PRO A 6 9.52 -47.52 14.59
C PRO A 6 10.68 -46.66 15.13
N ARG A 7 11.31 -47.18 16.19
CA ARG A 7 12.61 -46.75 16.72
C ARG A 7 13.72 -47.23 15.78
N LEU A 8 14.60 -46.33 15.35
CA LEU A 8 15.89 -46.71 14.77
C LEU A 8 17.00 -46.50 15.82
N ARG A 9 17.51 -47.63 16.33
CA ARG A 9 18.78 -47.76 17.07
C ARG A 9 19.89 -48.04 16.06
N GLY A 10 21.06 -47.43 16.24
CA GLY A 10 22.23 -47.77 15.44
C GLY A 10 23.49 -47.00 15.83
N SER A 11 24.02 -47.30 17.01
CA SER A 11 25.35 -46.86 17.46
C SER A 11 26.46 -47.54 16.65
N ARG A 12 27.45 -46.78 16.17
CA ARG A 12 28.84 -47.26 16.05
C ARG A 12 29.81 -46.11 16.30
N LEU A 13 30.52 -46.22 17.43
CA LEU A 13 31.80 -45.55 17.64
C LEU A 13 32.80 -46.05 16.60
N LEU A 14 33.52 -45.12 15.97
CA LEU A 14 34.86 -45.35 15.46
C LEU A 14 35.71 -44.14 15.84
N ALA A 15 36.57 -44.35 16.82
CA ALA A 15 37.70 -43.49 17.10
C ALA A 15 38.71 -43.67 15.97
N VAL A 16 39.09 -42.57 15.31
CA VAL A 16 40.33 -42.52 14.53
C VAL A 16 41.11 -41.29 14.96
N THR A 17 42.27 -41.60 15.49
CA THR A 17 43.32 -40.74 16.01
C THR A 17 44.00 -39.98 14.87
N GLY A 18 44.27 -38.68 15.11
CA GLY A 18 45.47 -38.00 14.65
C GLY A 18 45.58 -37.64 13.16
N ILE A 19 45.55 -36.34 12.88
CA ILE A 19 46.65 -35.59 12.24
C ILE A 19 46.42 -34.12 12.61
N ALA A 20 47.28 -33.60 13.47
CA ALA A 20 47.39 -32.17 13.71
C ALA A 20 48.20 -31.56 12.55
N LEU A 21 47.50 -30.94 11.60
CA LEU A 21 48.10 -30.11 10.57
C LEU A 21 47.95 -28.66 11.01
N LEU A 22 49.03 -28.10 11.55
CA LEU A 22 49.21 -26.68 11.80
C LEU A 22 49.25 -25.94 10.44
N ILE A 23 48.09 -25.55 9.95
CA ILE A 23 47.98 -24.55 8.89
C ILE A 23 47.88 -23.20 9.59
N ALA A 24 49.02 -22.54 9.75
CA ALA A 24 49.08 -21.11 10.04
C ALA A 24 48.61 -20.35 8.79
N GLY A 25 47.30 -20.35 8.56
CA GLY A 25 46.65 -19.52 7.56
C GLY A 25 46.56 -18.11 8.10
N LEU A 26 47.37 -17.21 7.54
CA LEU A 26 47.23 -15.77 7.67
C LEU A 26 45.76 -15.39 7.49
N THR A 27 45.06 -15.09 8.58
CA THR A 27 43.77 -14.41 8.53
C THR A 27 44.06 -13.01 8.04
N ALA A 28 44.05 -12.83 6.72
CA ALA A 28 43.94 -11.51 6.15
C ALA A 28 42.62 -10.93 6.68
N ASP A 29 42.74 -10.06 7.69
CA ASP A 29 41.69 -9.17 8.14
C ASP A 29 41.27 -8.36 6.91
N ARG A 30 40.29 -8.88 6.18
CA ARG A 30 39.61 -8.09 5.16
C ARG A 30 38.86 -7.04 5.96
N PRO A 31 39.22 -5.74 5.87
CA PRO A 31 38.40 -4.72 6.47
C PRO A 31 36.99 -4.94 5.93
N ARG A 32 36.08 -5.28 6.84
CA ARG A 32 34.66 -5.45 6.54
C ARG A 32 34.25 -4.12 5.93
N ALA A 33 34.15 -4.06 4.60
CA ALA A 33 33.74 -2.87 3.90
C ALA A 33 32.43 -2.45 4.53
N ARG A 34 32.47 -1.36 5.29
CA ARG A 34 31.28 -0.74 5.83
C ARG A 34 30.46 -0.40 4.61
N ALA A 35 29.36 -1.09 4.40
CA ALA A 35 28.41 -0.72 3.37
C ALA A 35 28.09 0.75 3.65
N VAL A 36 28.59 1.62 2.78
CA VAL A 36 28.19 3.03 2.75
C VAL A 36 26.72 2.96 2.37
N GLN A 37 25.85 3.04 3.38
CA GLN A 37 24.46 3.38 3.13
C GLN A 37 24.52 4.69 2.35
N PRO A 38 23.82 4.82 1.20
CA PRO A 38 23.80 6.06 0.47
C PRO A 38 23.20 7.13 1.39
N GLU A 39 24.07 7.96 1.97
CA GLU A 39 23.69 9.21 2.62
C GLU A 39 23.13 10.11 1.50
N GLY A 40 21.82 10.33 1.54
CA GLY A 40 21.14 11.15 0.54
C GLY A 40 19.71 10.75 0.22
N GLY A 41 19.05 9.94 1.06
CA GLY A 41 17.59 9.98 1.09
C GLY A 41 17.14 11.40 1.45
N PRO A 42 15.93 11.84 1.04
CA PRO A 42 15.38 13.09 1.55
C PRO A 42 15.50 13.13 3.08
N SER A 43 15.49 14.30 3.72
CA SER A 43 15.47 14.37 5.19
C SER A 43 14.06 14.25 5.77
N ARG A 44 13.04 14.37 4.92
CA ARG A 44 11.63 14.51 5.27
C ARG A 44 10.77 13.60 4.40
N THR A 45 9.64 13.13 4.92
CA THR A 45 8.61 12.43 4.13
C THR A 45 8.03 13.38 3.09
N ALA A 46 8.12 13.00 1.81
CA ALA A 46 7.50 13.76 0.74
C ALA A 46 5.99 13.50 0.76
N VAL A 47 5.20 14.58 0.84
CA VAL A 47 3.75 14.50 0.66
C VAL A 47 3.45 14.80 -0.80
N ARG A 48 2.72 13.91 -1.47
CA ARG A 48 2.35 14.06 -2.88
C ARG A 48 0.85 13.86 -3.07
N LEU A 49 0.30 14.57 -4.05
CA LEU A 49 -1.10 14.43 -4.46
C LEU A 49 -1.16 13.63 -5.75
N PHE A 50 -2.05 12.65 -5.81
CA PHE A 50 -2.39 11.97 -7.06
C PHE A 50 -3.46 12.79 -7.79
N VAL A 51 -3.11 13.33 -8.96
CA VAL A 51 -3.98 14.26 -9.71
C VAL A 51 -4.28 13.68 -11.10
N PRO A 52 -5.31 12.83 -11.23
CA PRO A 52 -5.62 12.19 -12.50
C PRO A 52 -6.33 13.11 -13.50
N TRP A 53 -6.92 14.20 -13.02
CA TRP A 53 -7.63 15.16 -13.83
C TRP A 53 -6.97 16.52 -13.78
N LEU A 54 -6.86 17.18 -14.93
CA LEU A 54 -6.45 18.57 -15.02
C LEU A 54 -7.60 19.48 -14.57
N ALA A 55 -7.29 20.75 -14.29
CA ALA A 55 -8.27 21.75 -13.87
C ALA A 55 -9.39 21.98 -14.91
N ASP A 56 -9.13 21.70 -16.19
CA ASP A 56 -10.11 21.77 -17.27
C ASP A 56 -10.95 20.48 -17.44
N GLY A 57 -10.77 19.51 -16.53
CA GLY A 57 -11.47 18.23 -16.50
C GLY A 57 -10.98 17.20 -17.51
N ARG A 58 -9.93 17.50 -18.29
CA ARG A 58 -9.29 16.48 -19.13
C ARG A 58 -8.46 15.53 -18.26
N LEU A 59 -8.35 14.27 -18.67
CA LEU A 59 -7.45 13.32 -18.05
C LEU A 59 -6.00 13.82 -18.21
N ASN A 60 -5.21 13.72 -17.15
CA ASN A 60 -3.81 14.10 -17.15
C ASN A 60 -3.04 13.28 -18.19
N PRO A 61 -2.42 13.90 -19.21
CA PRO A 61 -1.77 13.18 -20.31
C PRO A 61 -0.52 12.40 -19.89
N ALA A 62 -0.02 12.62 -18.66
CA ALA A 62 1.05 11.80 -18.09
C ALA A 62 0.58 10.39 -17.65
N LEU A 63 -0.74 10.15 -17.61
CA LEU A 63 -1.31 8.87 -17.21
C LEU A 63 -1.63 7.99 -18.42
N THR A 64 -1.31 6.71 -18.30
CA THR A 64 -1.71 5.68 -19.28
C THR A 64 -3.09 5.13 -18.92
N VAL A 65 -4.04 5.22 -19.86
CA VAL A 65 -5.33 4.53 -19.73
C VAL A 65 -5.15 3.06 -20.05
N ARG A 66 -5.18 2.20 -19.01
CA ARG A 66 -5.03 0.74 -19.16
C ARG A 66 -6.29 0.09 -19.71
N ALA A 67 -7.43 0.62 -19.32
CA ALA A 67 -8.73 0.17 -19.78
C ALA A 67 -9.74 1.32 -19.67
N ARG A 68 -10.78 1.23 -20.49
CA ARG A 68 -11.99 2.04 -20.37
C ARG A 68 -13.19 1.10 -20.28
N LEU A 69 -13.99 1.24 -19.24
CA LEU A 69 -15.11 0.34 -18.94
C LEU A 69 -16.39 1.16 -18.71
N THR A 70 -17.54 0.56 -19.02
CA THR A 70 -18.84 1.15 -18.68
C THR A 70 -19.40 0.51 -17.42
N LEU A 71 -19.82 1.32 -16.45
CA LEU A 71 -20.52 0.86 -15.25
C LEU A 71 -22.01 1.19 -15.29
N GLU A 72 -22.82 0.15 -15.44
CA GLU A 72 -24.29 0.22 -15.43
C GLU A 72 -24.87 0.83 -14.15
N GLY A 73 -24.18 0.66 -13.02
CA GLY A 73 -24.62 1.18 -11.73
C GLY A 73 -25.87 0.52 -11.18
N ASN A 74 -26.44 1.11 -10.13
CA ASN A 74 -27.63 0.62 -9.46
C ASN A 74 -28.84 1.52 -9.80
N PRO A 75 -29.87 1.00 -10.51
CA PRO A 75 -31.03 1.79 -10.91
C PRO A 75 -31.91 2.24 -9.73
N LEU A 76 -31.85 1.53 -8.58
CA LEU A 76 -32.62 1.89 -7.37
C LEU A 76 -32.03 3.11 -6.67
N THR A 77 -30.70 3.20 -6.61
CA THR A 77 -29.98 4.31 -5.97
C THR A 77 -29.53 5.38 -6.96
N ARG A 78 -29.74 5.16 -8.28
CA ARG A 78 -29.31 6.03 -9.39
C ARG A 78 -27.88 6.50 -9.26
N THR A 79 -26.97 5.58 -8.93
CA THR A 79 -25.53 5.86 -8.87
C THR A 79 -24.74 4.66 -9.40
N SER A 80 -23.66 4.93 -10.11
CA SER A 80 -22.70 3.91 -10.55
C SER A 80 -21.58 3.64 -9.54
N CYS A 81 -21.38 4.52 -8.57
CA CYS A 81 -20.43 4.35 -7.47
C CYS A 81 -21.16 4.37 -6.12
N GLN A 82 -20.80 3.45 -5.22
CA GLN A 82 -21.64 3.05 -4.09
C GLN A 82 -21.52 3.99 -2.89
N SER A 83 -20.38 4.66 -2.75
CA SER A 83 -20.05 5.57 -1.64
C SER A 83 -18.82 6.38 -2.02
N HIS A 84 -18.40 7.30 -1.14
CA HIS A 84 -17.01 7.75 -1.17
C HIS A 84 -16.03 6.59 -1.05
N SER A 85 -14.81 6.86 -1.52
CA SER A 85 -13.66 5.99 -1.37
C SER A 85 -13.47 5.59 0.10
N LEU A 86 -13.15 4.31 0.33
CA LEU A 86 -12.63 3.84 1.61
C LEU A 86 -11.11 3.95 1.69
N ALA A 87 -10.45 4.00 0.52
CA ALA A 87 -9.00 4.07 0.41
C ALA A 87 -8.45 5.46 0.74
N THR A 88 -9.10 6.50 0.21
CA THR A 88 -8.78 7.90 0.46
C THR A 88 -10.02 8.63 0.92
N ILE A 89 -9.83 9.84 1.46
CA ILE A 89 -10.94 10.66 1.94
C ILE A 89 -10.97 12.02 1.24
N GLY A 90 -10.61 12.02 -0.05
CA GLY A 90 -10.85 13.12 -0.96
C GLY A 90 -12.35 13.25 -1.29
N PRO A 91 -12.89 14.48 -1.37
CA PRO A 91 -14.28 14.71 -1.77
C PRO A 91 -14.53 14.37 -3.23
N ASP A 92 -13.46 14.19 -4.01
CA ASP A 92 -13.46 13.80 -5.40
C ASP A 92 -13.27 12.28 -5.58
N ALA A 93 -13.10 11.52 -4.50
CA ALA A 93 -12.80 10.10 -4.56
C ALA A 93 -13.98 9.22 -4.17
N TRP A 94 -14.28 8.27 -5.04
CA TRP A 94 -15.42 7.38 -5.00
C TRP A 94 -15.01 5.92 -4.92
N ARG A 95 -15.83 5.13 -4.25
CA ARG A 95 -15.77 3.68 -4.28
C ARG A 95 -16.74 3.18 -5.34
N CYS A 96 -16.21 2.63 -6.42
CA CYS A 96 -16.99 2.00 -7.46
C CYS A 96 -16.86 0.47 -7.32
N VAL A 97 -17.75 -0.29 -7.97
CA VAL A 97 -17.85 -1.75 -7.75
C VAL A 97 -16.52 -2.47 -8.00
N THR A 98 -15.75 -1.99 -8.97
CA THR A 98 -14.53 -2.65 -9.44
C THR A 98 -13.24 -2.03 -8.90
N ALA A 99 -13.30 -0.87 -8.25
CA ALA A 99 -12.10 -0.14 -7.83
C ALA A 99 -12.39 0.92 -6.75
N ASP A 100 -11.38 1.18 -5.93
CA ASP A 100 -11.36 2.18 -4.86
C ASP A 100 -9.89 2.54 -4.55
N PRO A 101 -9.44 3.80 -4.75
CA PRO A 101 -10.21 4.99 -5.10
C PRO A 101 -10.44 5.19 -6.61
N CYS A 102 -11.55 5.85 -6.94
CA CYS A 102 -11.87 6.39 -8.27
C CYS A 102 -12.14 7.89 -8.19
N PHE A 103 -11.34 8.70 -8.89
CA PHE A 103 -11.38 10.15 -8.78
C PHE A 103 -12.27 10.78 -9.86
N GLU A 104 -13.08 11.78 -9.51
CA GLU A 104 -13.86 12.59 -10.45
C GLU A 104 -13.07 13.84 -10.92
N PRO A 105 -13.43 14.43 -12.08
CA PRO A 105 -12.84 15.69 -12.54
C PRO A 105 -13.18 16.89 -11.64
N PRO A 106 -12.28 17.89 -11.48
CA PRO A 106 -12.45 19.01 -10.55
C PRO A 106 -13.40 20.12 -11.02
N LEU A 107 -14.41 19.84 -11.85
CA LEU A 107 -15.24 20.86 -12.52
C LEU A 107 -16.43 21.40 -11.69
N GLY A 108 -16.55 21.03 -10.41
CA GLY A 108 -17.60 21.46 -9.47
C GLY A 108 -19.08 21.24 -9.85
N ARG A 109 -19.46 20.32 -10.74
CA ARG A 109 -20.86 20.21 -11.24
C ARG A 109 -21.71 19.04 -10.70
N GLY A 110 -21.11 18.03 -10.07
CA GLY A 110 -21.85 16.96 -9.37
C GLY A 110 -22.65 16.02 -10.26
N ASP A 111 -22.48 16.08 -11.58
CA ASP A 111 -23.13 15.25 -12.59
C ASP A 111 -22.12 14.39 -13.37
N TYR A 112 -20.99 14.04 -12.73
CA TYR A 112 -19.91 13.34 -13.42
C TYR A 112 -20.26 11.92 -13.77
N THR A 113 -20.23 11.65 -15.07
CA THR A 113 -20.39 10.33 -15.65
C THR A 113 -19.06 9.70 -16.04
N VAL A 114 -17.93 10.24 -15.58
CA VAL A 114 -16.59 9.67 -15.84
C VAL A 114 -15.73 9.80 -14.60
N VAL A 115 -15.05 8.72 -14.22
CA VAL A 115 -14.04 8.70 -13.14
C VAL A 115 -12.79 7.95 -13.56
N ALA A 116 -11.66 8.26 -12.93
CA ALA A 116 -10.37 7.61 -13.16
C ALA A 116 -9.94 6.88 -11.89
N CYS A 117 -9.80 5.56 -11.98
CA CYS A 117 -9.44 4.70 -10.85
C CYS A 117 -7.98 4.27 -10.95
N SER A 118 -7.30 4.19 -9.80
CA SER A 118 -5.91 3.76 -9.73
C SER A 118 -5.72 2.75 -8.61
N ASN A 119 -4.89 1.73 -8.88
CA ASN A 119 -4.46 0.75 -7.89
C ASN A 119 -3.19 1.19 -7.15
N GLY A 120 -2.62 2.35 -7.50
CA GLY A 120 -1.42 2.86 -6.88
C GLY A 120 -0.87 4.07 -7.65
N PRO A 121 -0.50 5.16 -6.95
CA PRO A 121 -0.11 6.41 -7.60
C PRO A 121 1.23 6.31 -8.34
N TRP A 122 2.05 5.32 -8.01
CA TRP A 122 3.35 5.06 -8.64
C TRP A 122 3.28 4.31 -9.98
N LEU A 123 2.09 3.84 -10.39
CA LEU A 123 1.94 3.04 -11.61
C LEU A 123 1.83 3.90 -12.88
N ASN A 124 1.59 5.22 -12.74
CA ASN A 124 1.29 6.14 -13.85
C ASN A 124 0.17 5.64 -14.77
N GLU A 125 -0.78 4.91 -14.20
CA GLU A 125 -1.81 4.23 -14.96
C GLU A 125 -3.17 4.31 -14.26
N VAL A 126 -4.22 4.33 -15.07
CA VAL A 126 -5.61 4.39 -14.60
C VAL A 126 -6.52 3.50 -15.43
N VAL A 127 -7.60 3.06 -14.79
CA VAL A 127 -8.79 2.57 -15.48
C VAL A 127 -9.81 3.71 -15.50
N VAL A 128 -10.30 4.07 -16.69
CA VAL A 128 -11.35 5.07 -16.82
C VAL A 128 -12.71 4.37 -16.83
N LEU A 129 -13.62 4.82 -15.99
CA LEU A 129 -14.98 4.29 -15.93
C LEU A 129 -15.95 5.33 -16.48
N ASP A 130 -16.68 4.97 -17.53
CA ASP A 130 -17.84 5.70 -18.01
C ASP A 130 -19.06 5.20 -17.21
N LEU A 131 -19.69 6.10 -16.46
CA LEU A 131 -20.76 5.80 -15.52
C LEU A 131 -22.13 6.05 -16.15
N ARG A 132 -23.03 5.07 -16.05
CA ARG A 132 -24.42 5.23 -16.50
C ARG A 132 -25.20 6.24 -15.66
N TYR A 133 -24.93 6.29 -14.37
CA TYR A 133 -25.48 7.30 -13.46
C TYR A 133 -24.34 8.11 -12.87
N PRO A 134 -24.53 9.43 -12.66
CA PRO A 134 -23.47 10.26 -12.13
C PRO A 134 -23.06 9.78 -10.73
N VAL A 135 -21.86 10.16 -10.33
CA VAL A 135 -21.50 10.13 -8.91
C VAL A 135 -22.47 11.02 -8.11
N PRO A 136 -22.79 10.68 -6.85
CA PRO A 136 -23.70 11.46 -6.02
C PRO A 136 -23.25 12.93 -5.91
N ASP A 137 -24.19 13.87 -6.08
CA ASP A 137 -23.92 15.29 -5.79
C ASP A 137 -23.60 15.51 -4.30
N PRO A 138 -23.00 16.65 -3.90
CA PRO A 138 -22.61 16.88 -2.51
C PRO A 138 -23.76 16.80 -1.48
N GLN A 139 -25.00 17.09 -1.86
CA GLN A 139 -26.16 16.99 -0.97
C GLN A 139 -26.60 15.54 -0.83
N ALA A 140 -26.82 14.84 -1.94
CA ALA A 140 -27.13 13.42 -1.97
C ALA A 140 -26.06 12.60 -1.22
N CYS A 141 -24.81 13.01 -1.39
CA CYS A 141 -23.71 12.41 -0.69
C CYS A 141 -23.80 12.60 0.83
N ARG A 142 -24.05 13.82 1.35
CA ARG A 142 -24.18 14.05 2.80
C ARG A 142 -25.21 13.15 3.48
N GLU A 143 -26.22 12.71 2.74
CA GLU A 143 -27.27 11.81 3.20
C GLU A 143 -26.85 10.33 3.17
N MET A 144 -25.77 9.98 2.44
CA MET A 144 -25.21 8.64 2.37
C MET A 144 -24.27 8.33 3.53
N ALA A 145 -24.40 7.12 4.09
CA ALA A 145 -23.46 6.59 5.06
C ALA A 145 -22.05 6.49 4.43
N GLY A 146 -21.06 7.13 5.05
CA GLY A 146 -19.67 7.13 4.57
C GLY A 146 -19.28 8.34 3.73
N CYS A 147 -20.21 9.27 3.46
CA CYS A 147 -19.84 10.56 2.89
C CYS A 147 -19.13 11.44 3.91
N ARG A 148 -18.00 12.03 3.50
CA ARG A 148 -17.05 12.67 4.41
C ARG A 148 -16.69 14.08 3.92
N PRO A 149 -16.35 14.98 4.85
CA PRO A 149 -15.98 16.36 4.55
C PRO A 149 -14.70 16.43 3.70
N PRO A 150 -14.36 17.63 3.16
CA PRO A 150 -13.21 17.90 2.30
C PRO A 150 -11.87 17.29 2.77
N PRO A 151 -10.88 17.19 1.86
CA PRO A 151 -9.66 16.47 2.11
C PRO A 151 -8.94 17.11 3.29
N ASP A 152 -8.64 16.29 4.28
CA ASP A 152 -7.98 16.67 5.50
C ASP A 152 -6.67 15.89 5.57
N LEU A 153 -5.54 16.59 5.43
CA LEU A 153 -4.21 15.99 5.47
C LEU A 153 -3.86 15.41 6.85
N SER A 154 -4.66 15.70 7.89
CA SER A 154 -4.56 15.00 9.16
C SER A 154 -4.94 13.51 9.02
N ARG A 155 -5.66 13.14 7.96
CA ARG A 155 -6.10 11.76 7.72
C ARG A 155 -4.99 10.89 7.14
N PRO A 156 -5.11 9.56 7.22
CA PRO A 156 -4.20 8.61 6.59
C PRO A 156 -4.03 8.87 5.08
N PRO A 157 -2.79 8.86 4.55
CA PRO A 157 -2.57 8.81 3.11
C PRO A 157 -3.13 7.50 2.56
N TRP A 158 -3.61 7.52 1.32
CA TRP A 158 -4.13 6.32 0.68
C TRP A 158 -3.03 5.46 0.08
N ALA A 159 -1.80 5.97 -0.07
CA ALA A 159 -0.68 5.12 -0.47
C ALA A 159 0.64 5.55 0.16
N LEU A 160 1.55 4.59 0.33
CA LEU A 160 2.85 4.78 0.96
C LEU A 160 3.96 4.20 0.09
N GLU A 161 5.10 4.89 0.04
CA GLU A 161 6.37 4.32 -0.41
C GLU A 161 7.33 4.32 0.78
N LEU A 162 7.80 3.15 1.18
CA LEU A 162 8.64 2.93 2.36
C LEU A 162 10.12 2.80 1.98
N ALA A 163 11.02 3.08 2.92
CA ALA A 163 12.47 3.05 2.70
C ALA A 163 13.03 1.64 2.44
N ASN A 164 12.28 0.59 2.82
CA ASN A 164 12.60 -0.79 2.48
C ASN A 164 12.14 -1.19 1.06
N GLY A 165 11.65 -0.24 0.26
CA GLY A 165 11.18 -0.47 -1.12
C GLY A 165 9.73 -0.94 -1.22
N ALA A 166 9.04 -1.15 -0.09
CA ALA A 166 7.63 -1.53 -0.10
C ALA A 166 6.74 -0.37 -0.53
N ARG A 167 5.73 -0.69 -1.34
CA ARG A 167 4.66 0.21 -1.79
C ARG A 167 3.34 -0.33 -1.27
N CYS A 168 2.61 0.51 -0.55
CA CYS A 168 1.47 0.06 0.23
C CYS A 168 0.19 0.82 -0.12
N THR A 169 -0.91 0.09 -0.26
CA THR A 169 -2.27 0.61 -0.46
C THR A 169 -3.19 0.12 0.66
N PRO A 170 -4.33 0.77 0.91
CA PRO A 170 -5.07 0.57 2.15
C PRO A 170 -5.80 -0.76 2.15
N LEU A 171 -5.81 -1.42 3.31
CA LEU A 171 -6.69 -2.57 3.55
C LEU A 171 -8.10 -2.05 3.79
N LEU A 172 -8.93 -2.16 2.76
CA LEU A 172 -10.32 -1.70 2.78
C LEU A 172 -11.21 -2.64 3.58
N GLY A 173 -12.20 -2.08 4.28
CA GLY A 173 -13.17 -2.85 5.05
C GLY A 173 -12.64 -3.41 6.38
N ALA A 174 -13.15 -4.57 6.79
CA ALA A 174 -12.69 -5.25 8.00
C ALA A 174 -11.29 -5.82 7.78
N SER A 175 -10.35 -5.49 8.67
CA SER A 175 -9.01 -6.06 8.69
C SER A 175 -8.73 -6.71 10.05
N TRP A 176 -7.53 -7.25 10.23
CA TRP A 176 -7.11 -7.94 11.45
C TRP A 176 -6.17 -7.08 12.30
N PHE A 177 -5.82 -7.60 13.48
CA PHE A 177 -4.95 -6.93 14.44
C PHE A 177 -3.69 -7.76 14.68
N VAL A 178 -2.55 -7.08 14.85
CA VAL A 178 -1.27 -7.66 15.27
C VAL A 178 -0.79 -6.86 16.48
N ALA A 179 -0.54 -7.54 17.60
CA ALA A 179 -0.14 -6.88 18.85
C ALA A 179 -1.06 -5.70 19.27
N GLY A 180 -2.37 -5.82 19.02
CA GLY A 180 -3.36 -4.77 19.31
C GLY A 180 -3.42 -3.63 18.28
N LEU A 181 -2.56 -3.64 17.27
CA LEU A 181 -2.54 -2.64 16.19
C LEU A 181 -3.27 -3.19 14.96
N ARG A 182 -4.19 -2.40 14.38
CA ARG A 182 -4.92 -2.79 13.16
C ARG A 182 -3.96 -2.83 11.95
N ALA A 183 -4.08 -3.84 11.10
CA ALA A 183 -3.45 -3.83 9.77
C ALA A 183 -4.17 -2.83 8.88
N ASN A 184 -3.46 -1.80 8.44
CA ASN A 184 -4.02 -0.63 7.77
C ASN A 184 -3.66 -0.57 6.27
N TRP A 185 -2.48 -1.07 5.88
CA TRP A 185 -2.08 -1.16 4.47
C TRP A 185 -1.52 -2.54 4.12
N ALA A 186 -1.84 -3.01 2.92
CA ALA A 186 -1.18 -4.14 2.27
C ALA A 186 -0.02 -3.60 1.44
N CYS A 187 1.11 -4.29 1.48
CA CYS A 187 2.34 -3.84 0.85
C CYS A 187 2.88 -4.92 -0.09
N ALA A 188 3.42 -4.46 -1.22
CA ALA A 188 4.26 -5.26 -2.08
C ALA A 188 5.53 -4.47 -2.44
N THR A 189 6.61 -5.18 -2.70
CA THR A 189 7.84 -4.60 -3.26
C THR A 189 7.65 -4.30 -4.75
N ALA A 190 8.47 -3.41 -5.31
CA ALA A 190 8.34 -2.99 -6.70
C ALA A 190 8.54 -4.14 -7.72
N ASP A 191 9.25 -5.19 -7.32
CA ASP A 191 9.50 -6.41 -8.08
C ASP A 191 8.56 -7.57 -7.70
N ASP A 192 7.59 -7.32 -6.81
CA ASP A 192 6.61 -8.29 -6.32
C ASP A 192 7.23 -9.51 -5.62
N GLN A 193 8.49 -9.41 -5.17
CA GLN A 193 9.22 -10.53 -4.53
C GLN A 193 9.03 -10.59 -3.02
N GLY A 194 8.43 -9.55 -2.44
CA GLY A 194 8.20 -9.41 -1.01
C GLY A 194 6.90 -8.71 -0.74
N HIS A 195 6.13 -9.29 0.17
CA HIS A 195 4.86 -8.75 0.66
C HIS A 195 4.92 -8.48 2.15
N GLY A 196 3.96 -7.70 2.62
CA GLY A 196 3.79 -7.43 4.04
C GLY A 196 2.63 -6.49 4.29
N VAL A 197 2.60 -5.96 5.50
CA VAL A 197 1.57 -5.02 5.94
C VAL A 197 2.16 -3.91 6.78
N VAL A 198 1.53 -2.73 6.71
CA VAL A 198 1.71 -1.69 7.72
C VAL A 198 0.62 -1.82 8.77
N ILE A 199 1.04 -1.90 10.03
CA ILE A 199 0.14 -2.00 11.19
C ILE A 199 0.18 -0.71 12.01
N GLY A 200 -0.97 -0.36 12.60
CA GLY A 200 -1.12 0.84 13.42
C GLY A 200 -1.06 2.14 12.62
N ASP A 201 -1.05 3.25 13.34
CA ASP A 201 -0.98 4.58 12.75
C ASP A 201 0.46 4.93 12.34
N LEU A 202 0.58 5.85 11.39
CA LEU A 202 1.86 6.43 11.01
C LEU A 202 2.37 7.32 12.16
N ASP A 203 3.62 7.15 12.55
CA ASP A 203 4.31 8.11 13.41
C ASP A 203 4.67 9.35 12.58
N ARG A 204 3.87 10.41 12.74
CA ARG A 204 4.03 11.70 12.07
C ARG A 204 4.66 12.78 12.96
N GLY A 205 5.16 12.42 14.14
CA GLY A 205 5.70 13.38 15.11
C GLY A 205 7.03 14.02 14.71
N ARG A 206 7.57 13.65 13.55
CA ARG A 206 8.88 14.08 13.03
C ARG A 206 8.76 14.42 11.55
N ASP A 207 9.74 15.16 11.03
CA ASP A 207 9.85 15.44 9.60
C ASP A 207 9.88 14.16 8.75
N ARG A 208 10.57 13.12 9.23
CA ARG A 208 10.53 11.79 8.64
C ARG A 208 9.48 10.95 9.36
N TRP A 209 8.37 10.68 8.68
CA TRP A 209 7.33 9.79 9.17
C TRP A 209 7.83 8.35 9.18
N ARG A 210 7.27 7.54 10.08
CA ARG A 210 7.61 6.11 10.22
C ARG A 210 6.36 5.25 10.30
N ALA A 211 6.48 4.02 9.85
CA ALA A 211 5.43 3.02 9.87
C ALA A 211 5.95 1.72 10.48
N PHE A 212 5.12 1.00 11.24
CA PHE A 212 5.45 -0.37 11.64
C PHE A 212 5.14 -1.30 10.48
N TYR A 213 6.18 -1.82 9.84
CA TYR A 213 6.09 -2.78 8.74
C TYR A 213 6.31 -4.19 9.27
N LEU A 214 5.41 -5.11 8.91
CA LEU A 214 5.51 -6.53 9.18
C LEU A 214 5.60 -7.28 7.83
N PRO A 215 6.73 -7.94 7.52
CA PRO A 215 6.81 -8.84 6.35
C PRO A 215 5.80 -9.99 6.46
N GLU A 216 5.31 -10.52 5.34
CA GLU A 216 4.30 -11.60 5.31
C GLU A 216 4.67 -12.83 6.17
N ASP A 217 5.91 -13.30 6.04
CA ASP A 217 6.45 -14.42 6.84
C ASP A 217 7.23 -13.94 8.09
N GLY A 218 7.12 -12.64 8.41
CA GLY A 218 7.78 -12.02 9.54
C GLY A 218 7.02 -12.23 10.85
N TYR A 219 7.75 -12.22 11.97
CA TYR A 219 7.17 -12.22 13.33
C TYR A 219 7.58 -11.00 14.15
N VAL A 220 8.35 -10.08 13.56
CA VAL A 220 8.77 -8.81 14.15
C VAL A 220 8.31 -7.69 13.23
N ALA A 221 7.55 -6.74 13.77
CA ALA A 221 7.25 -5.50 13.08
C ALA A 221 8.33 -4.47 13.40
N GLU A 222 8.94 -3.88 12.37
CA GLU A 222 10.01 -2.89 12.52
C GLU A 222 9.53 -1.52 12.06
N GLN A 223 10.10 -0.45 12.64
CA GLN A 223 9.83 0.89 12.15
C GLN A 223 10.63 1.14 10.87
N VAL A 224 9.91 1.41 9.79
CA VAL A 224 10.47 1.78 8.49
C VAL A 224 10.10 3.21 8.18
N ASP A 225 11.07 3.96 7.66
CA ASP A 225 10.86 5.32 7.18
C ASP A 225 9.86 5.36 6.02
N VAL A 226 8.92 6.30 6.08
CA VAL A 226 8.03 6.61 4.95
C VAL A 226 8.75 7.63 4.07
N LEU A 227 9.07 7.23 2.84
CA LEU A 227 9.70 8.11 1.86
C LEU A 227 8.68 9.05 1.23
N VAL A 228 7.54 8.51 0.79
CA VAL A 228 6.46 9.25 0.15
C VAL A 228 5.12 8.85 0.76
N ALA A 229 4.30 9.84 1.08
CA ALA A 229 2.90 9.68 1.47
C ALA A 229 2.01 10.30 0.39
N TRP A 230 1.11 9.51 -0.17
CA TRP A 230 0.23 9.90 -1.27
C TRP A 230 -1.18 10.18 -0.80
N TYR A 231 -1.71 11.31 -1.24
CA TYR A 231 -3.07 11.79 -0.98
C TYR A 231 -3.86 11.93 -2.28
#